data_AF-A0A661BXB1-F1
#
_entry.id   AF-A0A661BXB1-F1
#
_cell.length_a   1.000
_cell.length_b   1.000
_cell.length_c   1.000
_cell.angle_alpha   90.00
_cell.angle_beta   90.00
_cell.angle_gamma   90.00
#
_symmetry.space_group_name_H-M   'P 1'
#
loop_
_entity.id
_entity.type
_entity.pdbx_description
1 polymer ?
#
loop_
_entity_poly.entity_id
_entity_poly.type
_entity_poly.pdbx_seq_one_letter_code
_entity_poly.pdbx_strand_id
1 'polypeptide(L)' 'TPKMIENYLHKEEPYNCAGSFKSEALGIALFERFEGSDPNSLIGLPLIELVNFLGNEGFSILD' A
#
# COMPACT_ATOMS: atom_id res chain seq x y z
N THR A 1 3.40 2.48 -20.73
CA THR A 1 3.61 1.70 -21.98
C THR A 1 4.23 0.34 -21.63
N PRO A 2 4.18 -0.69 -22.50
CA PRO A 2 4.78 -2.01 -22.21
C PRO A 2 6.23 -1.94 -21.74
N LYS A 3 7.04 -1.06 -22.35
CA LYS A 3 8.43 -0.80 -21.95
C LYS A 3 8.59 -0.28 -20.52
N MET A 4 7.64 0.49 -20.01
CA MET A 4 7.68 0.95 -18.60
C MET A 4 7.44 -0.21 -17.64
N ILE A 5 6.56 -1.15 -18.00
CA ILE A 5 6.26 -2.33 -17.19
C ILE A 5 7.48 -3.25 -17.14
N GLU A 6 8.08 -3.58 -18.28
CA GLU A 6 9.31 -4.39 -18.33
C GLU A 6 10.43 -3.78 -17.48
N ASN A 7 10.70 -2.48 -17.65
CA ASN A 7 11.71 -1.78 -16.87
C ASN A 7 11.41 -1.79 -15.37
N TYR A 8 10.14 -1.68 -14.98
CA TYR A 8 9.73 -1.76 -13.59
C TYR A 8 9.94 -3.16 -13.02
N LEU A 9 9.51 -4.21 -13.72
CA LEU A 9 9.69 -5.60 -13.31
C LEU A 9 11.16 -5.97 -13.12
N HIS A 10 12.04 -5.52 -14.03
CA HIS A 10 13.48 -5.76 -13.92
C HIS A 10 14.17 -4.97 -12.81
N LYS A 11 13.65 -3.80 -12.43
CA LYS A 11 14.26 -2.95 -11.39
C LYS A 11 13.80 -3.32 -9.99
N GLU A 12 12.51 -3.64 -9.82
CA GLU A 12 11.91 -3.87 -8.50
C GLU A 12 11.73 -5.34 -8.14
N GLU A 13 11.76 -6.23 -9.15
CA GLU A 13 11.47 -7.66 -9.02
C GLU A 13 10.29 -7.94 -8.07
N PRO A 14 9.11 -7.31 -8.26
CA PRO A 14 8.01 -7.33 -7.30
C PRO A 14 7.21 -8.65 -7.34
N TYR A 15 7.82 -9.75 -7.77
CA TYR A 15 7.14 -11.00 -8.12
C TYR A 15 6.43 -11.67 -6.94
N ASN A 16 6.89 -11.39 -5.72
CA ASN A 16 6.30 -11.89 -4.47
C ASN A 16 5.29 -10.92 -3.83
N CYS A 17 4.95 -9.81 -4.50
CA CYS A 17 3.95 -8.86 -4.03
C CYS A 17 2.60 -9.14 -4.68
N ALA A 18 1.51 -8.91 -3.95
CA ALA A 18 0.17 -8.97 -4.52
C ALA A 18 0.06 -8.00 -5.70
N GLY A 19 -0.40 -8.49 -6.86
CA GLY A 19 -0.48 -7.69 -8.08
C GLY A 19 0.88 -7.35 -8.72
N SER A 20 1.98 -7.96 -8.27
CA SER A 20 3.35 -7.66 -8.74
C SER A 20 3.69 -6.18 -8.65
N PHE A 21 3.26 -5.54 -7.56
CA PHE A 21 3.27 -4.10 -7.40
C PHE A 21 3.70 -3.71 -5.97
N LYS A 22 4.48 -2.63 -5.87
CA LYS A 22 4.88 -2.00 -4.62
C LYS A 22 4.60 -0.51 -4.66
N SER A 23 3.59 -0.07 -3.91
CA SER A 23 3.16 1.34 -3.85
C SER A 23 4.20 2.26 -3.22
N GLU A 24 4.98 1.70 -2.30
CA GLU A 24 6.00 2.32 -1.48
C GLU A 24 7.33 2.50 -2.20
N ALA A 25 7.46 1.98 -3.43
CA ALA A 25 8.69 1.97 -4.21
C ALA A 25 8.45 2.52 -5.63
N LEU A 26 9.15 2.00 -6.65
CA LEU A 26 9.00 2.48 -8.04
C LEU A 26 7.61 2.25 -8.64
N GLY A 27 6.75 1.47 -7.99
CA GLY A 27 5.40 1.21 -8.48
C GLY A 27 4.58 2.48 -8.58
N ILE A 28 4.81 3.48 -7.73
CA ILE A 28 4.07 4.75 -7.77
C ILE A 28 4.18 5.47 -9.14
N ALA A 29 5.26 5.25 -9.88
CA ALA A 29 5.46 5.82 -11.22
C ALA A 29 4.52 5.22 -12.28
N LEU A 30 3.83 4.13 -11.96
CA LEU A 30 2.84 3.47 -12.82
C LEU A 30 1.39 3.90 -12.49
N PHE A 31 1.19 4.71 -11.44
CA PHE A 31 -0.13 5.15 -10.98
C PHE A 31 -0.40 6.61 -11.32
N GLU A 32 -1.66 6.90 -11.65
CA GLU A 32 -2.14 8.28 -11.86
C GLU A 32 -2.83 8.82 -10.59
N ARG A 33 -3.56 7.96 -9.88
CA ARG A 33 -4.28 8.31 -8.65
C ARG A 33 -4.48 7.09 -7.76
N PHE A 34 -4.51 7.32 -6.46
CA PHE A 34 -5.03 6.40 -5.45
C PHE A 34 -6.27 7.03 -4.79
N GLU A 35 -7.25 6.20 -4.44
CA GLU A 35 -8.47 6.64 -3.75
C GLU A 35 -8.80 5.64 -2.63
N GLY A 36 -8.84 6.14 -1.40
CA GLY A 36 -9.04 5.35 -0.19
C GLY A 36 -8.97 6.23 1.05
N SER A 37 -9.54 5.76 2.15
CA SER A 37 -9.59 6.47 3.43
C SER A 37 -8.29 6.39 4.24
N ASP A 38 -7.43 5.41 3.95
CA ASP A 38 -6.16 5.21 4.66
C ASP A 38 -5.05 4.79 3.67
N PRO A 39 -3.94 5.55 3.57
CA PRO A 39 -2.80 5.15 2.74
C PRO A 39 -2.14 3.82 3.19
N ASN A 40 -2.25 3.43 4.46
CA ASN A 40 -1.67 2.19 4.99
C ASN A 40 -2.44 0.94 4.56
N SER A 41 -3.70 1.09 4.16
CA SER A 41 -4.49 0.00 3.58
C SER A 41 -3.83 -0.60 2.35
N LEU A 42 -3.10 0.23 1.58
CA LEU A 42 -2.38 -0.22 0.39
C LEU A 42 -1.14 -1.06 0.72
N ILE A 43 -0.56 -0.86 1.90
CA ILE A 43 0.59 -1.62 2.41
C ILE A 43 0.13 -2.96 3.00
N GLY A 44 -1.10 -3.02 3.53
CA GLY A 44 -1.76 -4.27 3.92
C GLY A 44 -2.53 -4.23 5.24
N LEU A 45 -2.56 -3.10 5.95
CA LEU A 45 -3.33 -2.95 7.19
C LEU A 45 -3.96 -1.55 7.30
N PRO A 46 -5.30 -1.44 7.37
CA PRO A 46 -5.98 -0.16 7.56
C PRO A 46 -5.80 0.31 9.01
N LEU A 47 -4.73 1.06 9.28
CA LEU A 47 -4.39 1.55 10.61
C LEU A 47 -5.44 2.50 11.18
N ILE A 48 -6.06 3.36 10.35
CA ILE A 48 -7.11 4.27 10.82
C ILE A 48 -8.28 3.48 11.40
N GLU A 49 -8.71 2.43 10.69
CA GLU A 49 -9.80 1.58 11.13
C GLU A 49 -9.40 0.69 12.31
N LEU A 50 -8.17 0.17 12.31
CA LEU A 50 -7.62 -0.59 13.42
C LEU A 50 -7.57 0.22 14.72
N VAL A 51 -7.15 1.48 14.67
CA VAL A 51 -7.15 2.37 15.85
C VAL A 51 -8.57 2.53 16.40
N ASN A 52 -9.57 2.70 15.52
CA ASN A 52 -10.97 2.78 15.93
C ASN A 52 -11.44 1.46 16.60
N PHE A 53 -11.07 0.32 16.04
CA PHE A 53 -11.41 -0.99 16.63
C PHE A 53 -10.76 -1.20 18.00
N LEU A 54 -9.48 -0.86 18.14
CA LEU A 54 -8.78 -0.97 19.42
C LEU A 54 -9.39 -0.04 20.47
N GLY A 55 -9.76 1.19 20.08
CA GLY A 55 -10.46 2.12 20.96
C GLY A 55 -11.81 1.56 21.47
N ASN A 56 -12.57 0.86 20.62
CA ASN A 56 -13.83 0.22 21.01
C ASN A 56 -13.64 -0.90 22.04
N GLU A 57 -12.50 -1.60 22.00
CA GLU A 57 -12.13 -2.65 22.96
C GLU A 57 -11.43 -2.07 24.21
N GLY A 58 -11.38 -0.75 24.36
CA GLY A 58 -10.77 -0.07 25.50
C GLY A 58 -9.25 0.08 25.41
N PHE A 59 -8.66 -0.16 24.24
CA PHE A 59 -7.23 0.06 23.98
C PHE A 59 -7.03 1.39 23.25
N SER A 60 -6.71 2.45 24.00
CA SER A 60 -6.31 3.73 23.42
C SER A 60 -4.83 3.70 23.05
N ILE A 61 -4.52 4.14 21.83
CA ILE A 61 -3.15 4.19 21.32
C ILE A 61 -2.38 5.42 21.82
N LEU A 62 -3.10 6.45 22.26
CA LEU A 62 -2.53 7.75 22.66
C LEU A 62 -2.61 8.03 24.16
N ASP A 63 -3.19 7.12 24.95
CA ASP A 63 -3.19 7.17 26.41
C ASP A 63 -2.00 6.39 27.00
#